data_AF-A0A2V8A9A2-F1
#
_entry.id   AF-A0A2V8A9A2-F1
#
_cell.length_a   1.000
_cell.length_b   1.000
_cell.length_c   1.000
_cell.angle_alpha   90.00
_cell.angle_beta   90.00
_cell.angle_gamma   90.00
#
_symmetry.space_group_name_H-M   'P 1'
#
loop_
_entity.id
_entity.type
_entity.pdbx_description
1 polymer ?
#
loop_
_entity_poly.entity_id
_entity_poly.type
_entity_poly.pdbx_seq_one_letter_code
_entity_poly.pdbx_strand_id
1 'polypeptide(L)'
;QVSYFAVKNHRWLASVFNSPDDQFFPIDETWSWAGNVTGTYRFPGDVSVSGFLQSRNGVTGQRTYIFRQADPDGGPAIAQNGNTTLRVEPFGARRLAAQNILNLRASKDFALGGARRIDVDFDVFNVL
;
A
#
# COMPACT_ATOMS: atom_id res chain seq x y z
N GLN A 1 4.67 -6.74 20.57
CA GLN A 1 5.80 -6.12 19.87
C GLN A 1 5.27 -5.02 18.96
N VAL A 2 5.98 -3.90 18.84
CA VAL A 2 5.59 -2.79 17.96
C VAL A 2 6.79 -2.43 17.10
N SER A 3 6.58 -2.30 15.80
CA SER A 3 7.58 -1.77 14.87
C SER A 3 6.93 -0.74 13.96
N TYR A 4 7.66 0.34 13.66
CA TYR A 4 7.18 1.37 12.75
C TYR A 4 8.35 2.04 12.05
N PHE A 5 8.09 2.63 10.88
CA PHE A 5 9.03 3.49 10.18
C PHE A 5 8.31 4.62 9.46
N ALA A 6 9.03 5.72 9.25
CA ALA A 6 8.66 6.81 8.37
C ALA A 6 9.89 7.24 7.58
N VAL A 7 9.74 7.36 6.26
CA VAL A 7 10.82 7.68 5.31
C VAL A 7 10.34 8.80 4.41
N LYS A 8 11.14 9.87 4.29
CA LYS A 8 10.95 10.89 3.26
C LYS A 8 11.67 10.44 1.99
N ASN A 9 10.92 10.29 0.90
CA ASN A 9 11.51 10.05 -0.41
C ASN A 9 12.01 11.37 -0.98
N HIS A 10 13.16 11.33 -1.65
CA HIS A 10 13.64 12.40 -2.52
C HIS A 10 14.42 11.75 -3.66
N ARG A 11 13.71 11.32 -4.70
CA ARG A 11 14.29 10.58 -5.81
C ARG A 11 13.66 10.98 -7.13
N TRP A 12 14.45 10.87 -8.19
CA TRP A 12 13.94 11.01 -9.55
C TRP A 12 13.07 9.80 -9.92
N LEU A 13 11.91 10.05 -10.53
CA LEU A 13 11.00 9.02 -11.05
C LEU A 13 11.58 8.34 -12.29
N ALA A 14 12.32 9.09 -13.10
CA ALA A 14 13.10 8.61 -14.24
C ALA A 14 14.57 9.01 -14.04
N SER A 15 15.48 8.04 -14.10
CA SER A 15 16.92 8.25 -13.85
C SER A 15 17.61 9.07 -14.95
N VAL A 16 17.07 8.99 -16.18
CA VAL A 16 17.54 9.72 -17.35
C VAL A 16 16.33 10.23 -18.10
N PHE A 17 16.41 11.45 -18.61
CA PHE A 17 15.41 12.02 -19.50
C PHE A 17 15.44 11.27 -20.84
N ASN A 18 14.41 10.47 -21.13
CA ASN A 18 14.31 9.73 -22.39
C ASN A 18 13.24 10.30 -23.33
N SER A 19 12.26 11.03 -22.77
CA SER A 19 11.14 11.57 -23.53
C SER A 19 10.52 12.78 -22.82
N PRO A 20 9.75 13.62 -23.54
CA PRO A 20 9.02 14.75 -22.93
C PRO A 20 8.13 14.37 -21.74
N ASP A 21 7.68 13.11 -21.69
CA ASP A 21 6.85 12.55 -20.60
C ASP A 21 7.54 12.63 -19.23
N ASP A 22 8.88 12.67 -19.21
CA ASP A 22 9.70 12.73 -18.00
C ASP A 22 10.03 14.17 -17.54
N GLN A 23 9.65 15.19 -18.29
CA GLN A 23 10.06 16.58 -18.01
C GLN A 23 9.38 17.18 -16.78
N PHE A 24 8.08 16.93 -16.62
CA PHE A 24 7.25 17.58 -15.61
C PHE A 24 7.14 16.73 -14.35
N PHE A 25 7.26 17.39 -13.19
CA PHE A 25 7.18 16.76 -11.86
C PHE A 25 8.05 15.48 -11.74
N PRO A 26 9.35 15.57 -12.00
CA PRO A 26 10.20 14.40 -12.14
C PRO A 26 10.71 13.83 -10.82
N ILE A 27 10.46 14.51 -9.68
CA ILE A 27 10.95 14.14 -8.36
C ILE A 27 9.78 13.66 -7.48
N ASP A 28 10.00 12.54 -6.78
CA ASP A 28 9.18 12.03 -5.69
C ASP A 28 9.66 12.61 -4.35
N GLU A 29 8.82 13.43 -3.74
CA GLU A 29 9.05 14.05 -2.42
C GLU A 29 8.10 13.51 -1.33
N THR A 30 7.48 12.36 -1.57
CA THR A 30 6.43 11.82 -0.70
C THR A 30 6.99 11.24 0.59
N TRP A 31 6.17 11.24 1.64
CA TRP A 31 6.46 10.53 2.88
C TRP A 31 5.82 9.15 2.88
N SER A 32 6.63 8.11 3.07
CA SER A 32 6.20 6.72 3.23
C SER A 32 6.26 6.32 4.71
N TRP A 33 5.16 5.80 5.25
CA TRP A 33 5.15 5.22 6.59
C TRP A 33 4.49 3.84 6.60
N ALA A 34 4.92 2.99 7.53
CA ALA A 34 4.22 1.76 7.89
C ALA A 34 4.50 1.41 9.36
N GLY A 35 3.59 0.65 9.95
CA GLY A 35 3.69 0.16 11.31
C GLY A 35 3.01 -1.19 11.46
N ASN A 36 3.59 -2.04 12.30
CA ASN A 36 3.01 -3.31 12.69
C ASN A 36 2.94 -3.37 14.22
N VAL A 37 1.79 -3.80 14.72
CA VAL A 37 1.54 -4.03 16.14
C VAL A 37 1.11 -5.47 16.29
N THR A 38 1.83 -6.20 17.13
CA THR A 38 1.50 -7.58 17.49
C THR A 38 1.35 -7.68 18.98
N GLY A 39 0.30 -8.37 19.42
CA GLY A 39 0.03 -8.58 20.83
C GLY A 39 -0.51 -9.97 21.03
N THR A 40 0.00 -10.66 22.05
CA THR A 40 -0.57 -11.93 22.50
C THR A 40 -0.75 -11.84 24.00
N TYR A 41 -1.91 -12.27 24.47
CA TYR A 41 -2.24 -12.33 25.88
C TYR A 41 -2.78 -13.71 26.20
N ARG A 42 -2.23 -14.34 27.24
CA ARG A 42 -2.70 -15.62 27.75
C ARG A 42 -3.49 -15.37 29.03
N PHE A 43 -4.78 -15.66 28.98
CA PHE A 43 -5.65 -15.60 30.14
C PHE A 43 -5.51 -16.88 30.99
N PRO A 44 -5.89 -16.82 32.27
CA PRO A 44 -6.05 -18.02 33.10
C PRO A 44 -6.98 -19.05 32.45
N GLY A 45 -6.72 -20.33 32.71
CA GLY A 45 -7.50 -21.43 32.15
C GLY A 45 -7.18 -21.73 30.68
N ASP A 46 -5.92 -21.57 30.26
CA ASP A 46 -5.42 -21.97 28.95
C ASP A 46 -6.19 -21.37 27.76
N VAL A 47 -6.60 -20.12 27.90
CA VAL A 47 -7.14 -19.31 26.79
C VAL A 47 -6.04 -18.38 26.32
N SER A 48 -5.79 -18.34 25.02
CA SER A 48 -4.89 -17.36 24.42
C SER A 48 -5.63 -16.48 23.42
N VAL A 49 -5.30 -15.19 23.39
CA VAL A 49 -5.79 -14.26 22.38
C VAL A 49 -4.58 -13.58 21.78
N SER A 50 -4.51 -13.56 20.45
CA SER A 50 -3.49 -12.82 19.72
C SER A 50 -4.11 -11.89 18.68
N GLY A 51 -3.43 -10.79 18.45
CA GLY A 51 -3.83 -9.75 17.51
C GLY A 51 -2.64 -9.27 16.72
N PHE A 52 -2.88 -9.05 15.43
CA PHE A 52 -1.93 -8.51 14.48
C PHE A 52 -2.57 -7.35 13.73
N LEU A 53 -2.03 -6.15 13.89
CA LEU A 53 -2.44 -4.95 13.15
C LEU A 53 -1.28 -4.50 12.27
N GLN A 54 -1.50 -4.42 10.97
CA GLN A 54 -0.60 -3.78 10.02
C GLN A 54 -1.26 -2.51 9.49
N SER A 55 -0.54 -1.40 9.54
CA SER A 55 -0.98 -0.11 9.01
C SER A 55 0.10 0.44 8.08
N ARG A 56 -0.27 0.85 6.87
CA ARG A 56 0.69 1.37 5.89
C ARG A 56 0.08 2.45 5.01
N ASN A 57 0.97 3.27 4.43
CA ASN A 57 0.61 4.21 3.39
C ASN A 57 -0.25 3.57 2.29
N GLY A 58 -1.31 4.27 1.89
CA GLY A 58 -1.99 4.00 0.64
C GLY A 58 -1.09 4.30 -0.55
N VAL A 59 -1.41 3.68 -1.69
CA VAL A 59 -0.64 3.84 -2.94
C VAL A 59 -0.65 5.31 -3.35
N THR A 60 0.53 5.86 -3.58
CA THR A 60 0.73 7.20 -4.14
C THR A 60 0.78 7.11 -5.65
N GLY A 61 0.17 8.09 -6.30
CA GLY A 61 0.10 8.17 -7.74
C GLY A 61 0.15 9.60 -8.23
N GLN A 62 0.01 9.73 -9.54
CA GLN A 62 0.12 10.98 -10.27
C GLN A 62 -0.84 10.94 -11.44
N ARG A 63 -1.51 12.07 -11.72
CA ARG A 63 -2.36 12.16 -12.89
C ARG A 63 -1.51 12.36 -14.15
N THR A 64 -1.78 11.56 -15.17
CA THR A 64 -1.21 11.71 -16.51
C THR A 64 -2.30 12.07 -17.51
N TYR A 65 -1.93 12.79 -18.57
CA TYR A 65 -2.82 13.10 -19.68
C TYR A 65 -2.14 12.76 -20.99
N ILE A 66 -2.90 12.14 -21.89
CA ILE A 66 -2.42 11.77 -23.22
C ILE A 66 -2.79 12.90 -24.17
N PHE A 67 -1.78 13.66 -24.59
CA PHE A 67 -1.93 14.64 -25.65
C PHE A 67 -1.83 13.92 -26.99
N ARG A 68 -2.97 13.86 -27.68
CA ARG A 68 -3.10 13.30 -29.02
C ARG A 68 -2.84 14.40 -30.04
N GLN A 69 -2.19 14.05 -31.14
CA GLN A 69 -2.07 14.98 -32.24
C GLN A 69 -3.42 15.18 -32.92
N ALA A 70 -3.75 16.44 -33.17
CA ALA A 70 -4.81 16.85 -34.08
C ALA A 70 -4.15 17.63 -35.22
N ASP A 71 -4.64 17.42 -36.43
CA ASP A 71 -4.29 18.30 -37.55
C ASP A 71 -4.81 19.71 -37.22
N PRO A 72 -3.96 20.76 -37.25
CA PRO A 72 -4.37 22.15 -37.03
C PRO A 72 -5.55 22.59 -37.90
N ASP A 73 -5.70 21.98 -39.09
CA ASP A 73 -6.76 22.27 -40.06
C ASP A 73 -7.99 21.34 -39.90
N GLY A 74 -8.02 20.49 -38.86
CA GLY A 74 -9.14 19.61 -38.52
C GLY A 74 -9.19 18.29 -39.29
N GLY A 75 -8.14 17.95 -40.05
CA GLY A 75 -7.98 16.67 -40.74
C GLY A 75 -7.60 15.48 -39.83
N PRO A 76 -7.38 14.30 -40.44
CA PRO A 76 -7.05 13.07 -39.70
C PRO A 76 -5.70 13.20 -38.96
N ALA A 77 -5.62 12.59 -37.79
CA ALA A 77 -4.41 12.63 -36.96
C ALA A 77 -3.18 12.10 -37.73
N ILE A 78 -2.05 12.82 -37.61
CA ILE A 78 -0.79 12.48 -38.26
C ILE A 78 -0.30 11.12 -37.73
N ALA A 79 -0.29 10.10 -38.58
CA ALA A 79 -0.05 8.71 -38.18
C ALA A 79 1.40 8.40 -37.74
N GLN A 80 2.37 9.29 -38.03
CA GLN A 80 3.81 9.03 -37.82
C GLN A 80 4.41 9.62 -36.55
N ASN A 81 3.65 10.40 -35.76
CA ASN A 81 4.16 11.00 -34.53
C ASN A 81 3.31 10.52 -33.34
N GLY A 82 3.95 9.83 -32.38
CA GLY A 82 3.27 9.19 -31.27
C GLY A 82 2.55 10.16 -30.31
N ASN A 83 1.55 9.65 -29.60
CA ASN A 83 0.91 10.39 -28.50
C ASN A 83 1.95 10.68 -27.39
N THR A 84 1.91 11.87 -26.81
CA THR A 84 2.77 12.26 -25.68
C THR A 84 1.98 12.15 -24.38
N THR A 85 2.50 11.43 -23.39
CA THR A 85 1.82 11.22 -22.10
C THR A 85 2.50 12.05 -21.02
N LEU A 86 1.98 13.25 -20.79
CA LEU A 86 2.57 14.16 -19.81
C LEU A 86 1.97 13.95 -18.42
N ARG A 87 2.84 14.09 -17.40
CA ARG A 87 2.44 14.19 -16.00
C ARG A 87 1.90 15.60 -15.74
N VAL A 88 0.67 15.70 -15.23
CA VAL A 88 -0.04 16.99 -15.07
C VAL A 88 -0.21 17.45 -13.62
N GLU A 89 0.26 16.66 -12.67
CA GLU A 89 0.24 16.97 -11.22
C GLU A 89 1.55 16.45 -10.60
N PRO A 90 2.03 16.94 -9.45
CA PRO A 90 3.15 16.34 -8.72
C PRO A 90 2.93 14.87 -8.35
N PHE A 91 4.00 14.09 -8.25
CA PHE A 91 3.92 12.72 -7.75
C PHE A 91 3.48 12.71 -6.29
N GLY A 92 2.47 11.89 -5.98
CA GLY A 92 1.84 11.86 -4.65
C GLY A 92 0.69 12.86 -4.46
N ALA A 93 0.37 13.70 -5.46
CA ALA A 93 -0.82 14.55 -5.44
C ALA A 93 -2.13 13.74 -5.37
N ARG A 94 -2.09 12.49 -5.86
CA ARG A 94 -3.16 11.51 -5.70
C ARG A 94 -2.68 10.42 -4.75
N ARG A 95 -3.47 10.13 -3.72
CA ARG A 95 -3.15 9.09 -2.75
C ARG A 95 -4.41 8.33 -2.38
N LEU A 96 -4.32 7.01 -2.40
CA LEU A 96 -5.38 6.14 -1.90
C LEU A 96 -5.42 6.18 -0.36
N ALA A 97 -6.55 5.76 0.21
CA ALA A 97 -6.68 5.61 1.65
C ALA A 97 -5.57 4.70 2.22
N ALA A 98 -5.15 4.97 3.45
CA ALA A 98 -4.21 4.11 4.16
C ALA A 98 -4.79 2.70 4.30
N GLN A 99 -3.94 1.69 4.16
CA GLN A 99 -4.35 0.30 4.29
C GLN A 99 -4.10 -0.16 5.71
N ASN A 100 -5.16 -0.62 6.37
CA ASN A 100 -5.11 -1.15 7.73
C ASN A 100 -5.66 -2.57 7.70
N ILE A 101 -4.88 -3.53 8.18
CA ILE A 101 -5.25 -4.94 8.24
C ILE A 101 -5.18 -5.37 9.69
N LEU A 102 -6.32 -5.73 10.27
CA LEU A 102 -6.40 -6.31 11.60
C LEU A 102 -6.81 -7.78 11.51
N ASN A 103 -5.97 -8.64 12.07
CA ASN A 103 -6.24 -10.06 12.23
C ASN A 103 -6.25 -10.41 13.71
N LEU A 104 -7.18 -11.26 14.11
CA LEU A 104 -7.37 -11.71 15.48
C LEU A 104 -7.44 -13.23 15.52
N ARG A 105 -6.83 -13.82 16.54
CA ARG A 105 -6.91 -15.24 16.85
C ARG A 105 -7.25 -15.44 18.31
N ALA A 106 -8.15 -16.36 18.61
CA ALA A 106 -8.40 -16.86 19.96
C ALA A 106 -8.20 -18.37 19.98
N SER A 107 -7.50 -18.89 20.98
CA SER A 107 -7.29 -20.32 21.18
C SER A 107 -7.69 -20.75 22.58
N LYS A 108 -8.09 -22.02 22.72
CA LYS A 108 -8.46 -22.63 23.99
C LYS A 108 -7.98 -24.07 24.04
N ASP A 109 -7.09 -24.34 24.99
CA ASP A 109 -6.71 -25.70 25.32
C ASP A 109 -7.67 -26.31 26.36
N PHE A 110 -8.05 -27.57 26.15
CA PHE A 110 -8.85 -28.39 27.04
C PHE A 110 -8.05 -29.63 27.44
N ALA A 111 -7.82 -29.81 28.75
CA ALA A 111 -7.28 -31.06 29.28
C ALA A 111 -8.43 -32.06 29.51
N LEU A 112 -8.38 -33.22 28.86
CA LEU A 112 -9.40 -34.28 28.99
C LEU A 112 -9.05 -35.35 30.05
N GLY A 113 -8.04 -35.08 30.87
CA GLY A 113 -7.49 -36.04 31.83
C GLY A 113 -6.38 -36.92 31.25
N GLY A 114 -5.48 -37.38 32.12
CA GLY A 114 -4.28 -38.10 31.72
C GLY A 114 -3.37 -37.25 30.81
N ALA A 115 -2.86 -37.84 29.72
CA ALA A 115 -2.02 -37.16 28.74
C ALA A 115 -2.80 -36.53 27.57
N ARG A 116 -4.14 -36.50 27.62
CA ARG A 116 -4.98 -36.08 26.48
C ARG A 116 -5.31 -34.59 26.54
N ARG A 117 -5.07 -33.88 25.44
CA ARG A 117 -5.39 -32.46 25.25
C ARG A 117 -6.11 -32.24 23.91
N ILE A 118 -7.05 -31.32 23.89
CA ILE A 118 -7.69 -30.78 22.68
C ILE A 118 -7.42 -29.28 22.66
N ASP A 119 -7.05 -28.75 21.51
CA ASP A 119 -6.97 -27.30 21.29
C ASP A 119 -8.03 -26.88 20.27
N VAL A 120 -8.61 -25.70 20.49
CA VAL A 120 -9.62 -25.10 19.63
C VAL A 120 -9.20 -23.69 19.29
N ASP A 121 -8.92 -23.45 18.02
CA ASP A 121 -8.57 -22.14 17.46
C ASP A 121 -9.74 -21.50 16.72
N PHE A 122 -9.82 -20.17 16.82
CA PHE A 122 -10.72 -19.32 16.05
C PHE A 122 -9.95 -18.13 15.48
N ASP A 123 -9.96 -18.01 14.15
CA ASP A 123 -9.23 -16.99 13.39
C ASP A 123 -10.19 -16.06 12.64
N VAL A 124 -9.97 -14.75 12.75
CA VAL A 124 -10.66 -13.72 11.99
C VAL A 124 -9.65 -12.83 11.29
N PHE A 125 -9.78 -12.72 9.97
CA PHE A 125 -8.87 -11.94 9.13
C PHE A 125 -9.58 -10.71 8.57
N ASN A 126 -8.81 -9.62 8.39
CA ASN A 126 -9.27 -8.35 7.81
C ASN A 126 -10.55 -7.82 8.48
N VAL A 127 -10.50 -7.66 9.80
CA VAL A 127 -11.62 -7.12 10.61
C VAL A 127 -11.91 -5.64 10.29
N LEU A 128 -10.94 -4.94 9.67
CA LEU A 128 -10.98 -3.53 9.29
C LEU A 128 -10.98 -3.36 7.77
#